data_AF-A0A8X8YPK1-F1
#
_entry.id   AF-A0A8X8YPK1-F1
#
_cell.length_a   1.000
_cell.length_b   1.000
_cell.length_c   1.000
_cell.angle_alpha   90.00
_cell.angle_beta   90.00
_cell.angle_gamma   90.00
#
_symmetry.space_group_name_H-M   'P 1'
#
loop_
_entity.id
_entity.type
_entity.pdbx_description
1 polymer ?
#
loop_
_entity_poly.entity_id
_entity_poly.type
_entity_poly.pdbx_seq_one_letter_code
_entity_poly.pdbx_strand_id
1 'polypeptide(L)'
;MARDYQRSEECFRRAVQVTPPDGESFSEYANFLWTVRKDYLAAEETYLQAMALEPHNSYFASRYANFLWSTGGEDTCFPLNNSSNSNV
;
A
#
# COMPACT_ATOMS: atom_id res chain seq x y z
N MET A 1 -7.34 6.92 20.91
CA MET A 1 -7.48 6.21 19.62
C MET A 1 -7.26 7.15 18.43
N ALA A 2 -8.15 8.10 18.09
CA ALA A 2 -7.90 9.00 16.94
C ALA A 2 -6.60 9.84 17.05
N ARG A 3 -6.25 10.27 18.27
CA ARG A 3 -5.03 11.04 18.55
C ARG A 3 -3.74 10.22 18.37
N ASP A 4 -3.82 8.90 18.58
CA ASP A 4 -2.67 8.01 18.45
C ASP A 4 -2.35 7.73 16.99
N TYR A 5 -3.39 7.65 16.14
CA TYR A 5 -3.23 7.49 14.68
C TYR A 5 -2.62 8.72 14.01
N GLN A 6 -2.96 9.93 14.44
CA GLN A 6 -2.33 11.16 13.93
C GLN A 6 -0.82 11.17 14.23
N ARG A 7 -0.45 10.84 15.47
CA ARG A 7 0.96 10.76 15.86
C ARG A 7 1.71 9.66 15.13
N SER A 8 1.08 8.51 14.93
CA SER A 8 1.66 7.41 14.13
C SER A 8 1.90 7.84 12.68
N GLU A 9 0.95 8.55 12.08
CA GLU A 9 1.07 9.02 10.71
C GLU A 9 2.18 10.06 10.54
N GLU A 10 2.34 10.98 11.50
CA GLU A 10 3.47 11.91 11.51
C GLU A 10 4.83 11.19 11.55
N CYS A 11 4.94 10.11 12.33
CA CYS A 11 6.14 9.29 12.36
C CYS A 11 6.40 8.63 10.99
N PHE A 12 5.37 8.04 10.38
CA PHE A 12 5.51 7.42 9.05
C PHE A 12 5.89 8.44 7.97
N ARG A 13 5.27 9.62 7.96
CA ARG A 13 5.61 10.71 7.02
C ARG A 13 7.07 11.14 7.14
N ARG A 14 7.61 11.17 8.36
CA ARG A 14 9.04 11.45 8.58
C ARG A 14 9.93 10.30 8.09
N ALA A 15 9.53 9.05 8.33
CA ALA A 15 10.27 7.88 7.90
C ALA A 15 10.40 7.81 6.36
N VAL A 16 9.35 8.12 5.60
CA VAL A 16 9.40 8.12 4.12
C VAL A 16 10.15 9.31 3.52
N GLN A 17 10.52 10.32 4.33
CA GLN A 17 11.28 11.50 3.90
C GLN A 17 12.79 11.39 4.15
N VAL A 18 13.26 10.28 4.74
CA VAL A 18 14.69 10.08 5.01
C VAL A 18 15.49 9.93 3.72
N THR A 19 16.81 10.21 3.80
CA THR A 19 17.73 10.06 2.67
C THR A 19 18.89 9.14 3.08
N PRO A 20 19.16 8.05 2.33
CA PRO A 20 18.41 7.59 1.16
C PRO A 20 17.00 7.10 1.52
N PRO A 21 16.02 7.22 0.60
CA PRO A 21 14.70 6.64 0.80
C PRO A 21 14.78 5.12 0.90
N ASP A 22 13.91 4.53 1.73
CA ASP A 22 13.91 3.11 2.08
C ASP A 22 12.55 2.48 1.75
N GLY A 23 12.54 1.41 0.95
CA GLY A 23 11.30 0.74 0.55
C GLY A 23 10.50 0.16 1.71
N GLU A 24 11.17 -0.26 2.79
CA GLU A 24 10.51 -0.80 3.99
C GLU A 24 9.64 0.26 4.68
N SER A 25 10.19 1.46 4.86
CA SER A 25 9.45 2.60 5.43
C SER A 25 8.20 2.96 4.62
N PHE A 26 8.26 2.91 3.28
CA PHE A 26 7.08 3.12 2.43
C PHE A 26 6.07 1.96 2.56
N SER A 27 6.53 0.71 2.55
CA SER A 27 5.67 -0.48 2.69
C SER A 27 4.93 -0.53 4.03
N GLU A 28 5.57 -0.12 5.13
CA GLU A 28 4.91 -0.02 6.43
C GLU A 28 3.94 1.15 6.51
N TYR A 29 4.28 2.29 5.89
CA TYR A 29 3.33 3.41 5.82
C TYR A 29 2.08 3.04 5.00
N ALA A 30 2.26 2.38 3.85
CA ALA A 30 1.17 1.87 3.03
C ALA A 30 0.25 0.93 3.83
N ASN A 31 0.84 0.02 4.62
CA ASN A 31 0.08 -0.88 5.49
C ASN A 31 -0.72 -0.14 6.57
N PHE A 32 -0.15 0.92 7.16
CA PHE A 32 -0.86 1.78 8.10
C PHE A 32 -2.04 2.51 7.45
N LEU A 33 -1.82 3.09 6.26
CA LEU A 33 -2.87 3.76 5.48
C LEU A 33 -4.02 2.79 5.17
N TRP A 34 -3.67 1.58 4.77
CA TRP A 34 -4.64 0.52 4.47
C TRP A 34 -5.40 0.03 5.71
N THR A 35 -4.69 -0.40 6.76
CA THR A 35 -5.33 -1.11 7.87
C THR A 35 -5.98 -0.19 8.88
N VAL A 36 -5.38 0.98 9.13
CA VAL A 36 -5.79 1.93 10.17
C VAL A 36 -6.60 3.08 9.57
N ARG A 37 -6.08 3.74 8.53
CA ARG A 37 -6.77 4.89 7.92
C ARG A 37 -7.90 4.50 6.98
N LYS A 38 -7.88 3.26 6.46
CA LYS A 38 -8.80 2.78 5.41
C LYS A 38 -8.73 3.66 4.15
N ASP A 39 -7.55 4.24 3.90
CA ASP A 39 -7.27 5.02 2.71
C ASP A 39 -6.58 4.12 1.68
N TYR A 40 -7.39 3.43 0.88
CA TYR A 40 -6.90 2.42 -0.06
C TYR A 40 -6.11 3.03 -1.21
N LEU A 41 -6.50 4.22 -1.68
CA LEU A 41 -5.82 4.92 -2.77
C LEU A 41 -4.43 5.37 -2.33
N ALA A 42 -4.33 6.03 -1.16
CA ALA A 42 -3.02 6.44 -0.64
C ALA A 42 -2.13 5.23 -0.30
N ALA A 43 -2.72 4.13 0.18
CA ALA A 43 -1.98 2.89 0.41
C ALA A 43 -1.43 2.29 -0.89
N GLU A 44 -2.22 2.23 -1.96
CA GLU A 44 -1.78 1.74 -3.27
C GLU A 44 -0.62 2.57 -3.82
N GLU A 45 -0.76 3.90 -3.86
CA GLU A 45 0.31 4.80 -4.31
C GLU A 45 1.61 4.58 -3.52
N THR A 46 1.50 4.43 -2.19
CA THR A 46 2.65 4.24 -1.31
C THR A 46 3.30 2.86 -1.52
N TYR A 47 2.52 1.79 -1.76
CA TYR A 47 3.06 0.47 -2.12
C TYR A 47 3.82 0.50 -3.46
N LEU A 48 3.28 1.20 -4.46
CA LEU A 48 3.94 1.36 -5.76
C LEU A 48 5.26 2.14 -5.63
N GLN A 49 5.33 3.14 -4.74
CA GLN A 49 6.57 3.83 -4.41
C GLN A 49 7.61 2.89 -3.79
N ALA A 50 7.22 2.04 -2.83
CA ALA A 50 8.12 1.03 -2.25
C ALA A 50 8.71 0.09 -3.30
N MET A 51 7.88 -0.39 -4.24
CA MET A 51 8.33 -1.23 -5.35
C MET A 51 9.24 -0.49 -6.34
N ALA A 52 9.03 0.81 -6.56
CA ALA A 52 9.86 1.61 -7.45
C ALA A 52 11.27 1.86 -6.87
N LEU A 53 11.40 1.93 -5.54
CA LEU A 53 12.69 2.09 -4.86
C LEU A 53 13.57 0.84 -4.99
N GLU A 54 12.96 -0.35 -4.89
CA GLU A 54 13.66 -1.63 -4.99
C GLU A 54 12.92 -2.61 -5.93
N PRO A 55 13.00 -2.41 -7.26
CA PRO A 55 12.23 -3.20 -8.24
C PRO A 55 12.52 -4.70 -8.25
N HIS A 56 13.69 -5.09 -7.75
CA HIS A 56 14.12 -6.50 -7.68
C HIS A 56 13.80 -7.16 -6.34
N ASN A 57 13.20 -6.42 -5.40
CA ASN A 57 12.85 -6.93 -4.09
C ASN A 57 11.40 -7.48 -4.11
N SER A 58 11.29 -8.81 -4.10
CA SER A 58 9.99 -9.50 -4.12
C SER A 58 9.16 -9.28 -2.86
N TYR A 59 9.75 -8.78 -1.77
CA TYR A 59 9.05 -8.48 -0.53
C TYR A 59 7.95 -7.43 -0.76
N PHE A 60 8.26 -6.31 -1.43
CA PHE A 60 7.29 -5.25 -1.66
C PHE A 60 6.20 -5.65 -2.65
N ALA A 61 6.57 -6.41 -3.69
CA ALA A 61 5.60 -6.99 -4.61
C ALA A 61 4.62 -7.93 -3.87
N SER A 62 5.11 -8.73 -2.92
CA SER A 62 4.27 -9.64 -2.12
C SER A 62 3.33 -8.88 -1.16
N ARG A 63 3.81 -7.79 -0.55
CA ARG A 63 3.01 -6.90 0.31
C ARG A 63 1.89 -6.23 -0.50
N TYR A 64 2.22 -5.74 -1.69
CA TYR A 64 1.23 -5.15 -2.59
C TYR A 64 0.20 -6.18 -3.08
N ALA A 65 0.63 -7.38 -3.44
CA ALA A 65 -0.29 -8.47 -3.81
C ALA A 65 -1.25 -8.84 -2.65
N ASN A 66 -0.77 -8.84 -1.40
CA ASN A 66 -1.63 -9.07 -0.24
C ASN A 66 -2.67 -7.95 -0.05
N PHE A 67 -2.27 -6.70 -0.23
CA PHE A 67 -3.18 -5.56 -0.24
C PHE A 67 -4.28 -5.70 -1.30
N LEU A 68 -3.92 -6.05 -2.53
CA LEU A 68 -4.88 -6.28 -3.62
C LEU A 68 -5.83 -7.44 -3.30
N TRP A 69 -5.30 -8.57 -2.84
CA TRP A 69 -6.10 -9.73 -2.45
C TRP A 69 -7.14 -9.37 -1.38
N SER A 70 -6.75 -8.59 -0.37
CA SER A 70 -7.63 -8.27 0.75
C SER A 70 -8.59 -7.11 0.49
N THR A 71 -8.31 -6.24 -0.48
CA THR A 71 -9.24 -5.17 -0.93
C THR A 71 -10.15 -5.63 -2.06
N GLY A 72 -9.95 -6.84 -2.59
CA GLY A 72 -10.69 -7.36 -3.75
C GLY A 72 -10.29 -6.70 -5.07
N GLY A 73 -9.32 -5.78 -5.07
CA GLY A 73 -8.90 -5.01 -6.25
C GLY A 73 -10.01 -4.18 -6.91
N GLU A 74 -11.13 -3.96 -6.23
CA GLU A 74 -12.27 -3.19 -6.77
C GLU A 74 -12.09 -1.68 -6.57
N ASP A 75 -11.42 -1.28 -5.49
CA ASP A 75 -11.12 0.12 -5.15
C ASP A 75 -9.70 0.56 -5.59
N THR A 76 -9.02 -0.27 -6.40
CA THR A 76 -7.63 -0.04 -6.81
C THR A 76 -7.51 0.24 -8.31
N CYS A 77 -6.39 0.85 -8.70
CA CYS A 77 -6.11 1.22 -10.08
C CYS A 77 -5.98 0.01 -11.02
N PHE A 78 -5.84 -1.19 -10.44
CA PHE A 78 -5.88 -2.48 -11.11
C PHE A 78 -7.23 -3.17 -10.83
N PRO A 79 -8.31 -2.83 -11.56
CA PRO A 79 -9.53 -3.60 -11.47
C PRO A 79 -9.22 -5.04 -11.82
N LEU A 80 -9.47 -5.96 -10.88
CA LEU A 80 -9.46 -7.38 -11.21
C LEU A 80 -10.58 -7.59 -12.22
N ASN A 81 -10.22 -7.70 -13.49
CA ASN A 81 -11.18 -7.93 -14.57
C ASN A 81 -11.99 -9.20 -14.23
N ASN A 82 -13.22 -9.03 -13.75
CA ASN A 82 -14.16 -10.13 -13.51
C ASN A 82 -14.73 -10.64 -14.85
N SER A 83 -13.86 -10.99 -15.80
CA SER A 83 -14.22 -11.67 -17.04
C SER A 83 -14.37 -13.18 -16.80
N SER A 84 -15.18 -13.56 -15.83
CA SER A 84 -15.62 -14.94 -15.63
C SER A 84 -17.09 -14.99 -15.27
N ASN A 85 -17.93 -14.28 -16.03
CA ASN A 85 -19.37 -14.55 -16.10
C ASN A 85 -19.91 -14.11 -17.47
N SER A 86 -19.57 -14.86 -18.52
CA SER A 86 -20.35 -14.90 -19.75
C SER A 86 -20.07 -16.23 -20.41
N ASN A 87 -21.07 -17.12 -20.37
CA ASN A 87 -21.42 -18.23 -21.25
C ASN A 87 -22.56 -18.95 -20.50
N VAL A 88 -23.81 -18.45 -20.55
CA VAL A 88 -24.84 -18.84 -21.55
C VAL A 88 -24.63 -20.21 -22.19
#